data_AF-A0AAE3D677-F1
#
_entry.id   AF-A0AAE3D677-F1
#
_cell.length_a   1.000
_cell.length_b   1.000
_cell.length_c   1.000
_cell.angle_alpha   90.00
_cell.angle_beta   90.00
_cell.angle_gamma   90.00
#
_symmetry.space_group_name_H-M   'P 1'
#
loop_
_entity.id
_entity.type
_entity.pdbx_description
1 polymer ?
#
loop_
_entity_poly.entity_id
_entity_poly.type
_entity_poly.pdbx_seq_one_letter_code
_entity_poly.pdbx_strand_id
1 'polypeptide(L)'
;MYRNYFYIDRVEIVLYQKPRDIARSTEGKLLFRDLKPYLQIFGYFSVVDRDNWSGEMYKYRDDIPEKYDDRPVYGMGMEDNHDADTLPPKRLVIVLSENEKEES
;
A
#
# COMPACT_ATOMS: atom_id res chain seq x y z
N MET A 1 -24.56 -2.99 -22.33
CA MET A 1 -24.58 -2.69 -20.87
C MET A 1 -23.18 -2.87 -20.34
N TYR A 2 -22.40 -1.79 -20.23
CA TYR A 2 -21.07 -1.85 -19.64
C TYR A 2 -21.22 -1.87 -18.12
N ARG A 3 -20.71 -2.91 -17.47
CA ARG A 3 -20.59 -2.95 -16.00
C ARG A 3 -19.69 -1.79 -15.59
N ASN A 4 -20.25 -0.84 -14.85
CA ASN A 4 -19.46 0.11 -14.07
C ASN A 4 -18.60 -0.72 -13.11
N TYR A 5 -17.31 -0.85 -13.41
CA TYR A 5 -16.35 -1.40 -12.47
C TYR A 5 -16.28 -0.41 -11.31
N PHE A 6 -16.75 -0.86 -10.16
CA PHE A 6 -16.82 -0.16 -8.90
C PHE A 6 -15.51 0.57 -8.62
N TYR A 7 -15.54 1.90 -8.62
CA TYR A 7 -14.54 2.70 -7.92
C TYR A 7 -14.72 2.39 -6.44
N ILE A 8 -13.74 1.71 -5.84
CA ILE A 8 -13.76 1.30 -4.43
C ILE A 8 -12.84 2.27 -3.69
N ASP A 9 -13.42 3.33 -3.14
CA ASP A 9 -12.71 4.34 -2.32
C ASP A 9 -12.54 3.86 -0.86
N ARG A 10 -12.08 2.62 -0.66
CA ARG A 10 -11.99 2.03 0.68
C ARG A 10 -10.91 0.97 0.75
N VAL A 11 -10.17 0.97 1.86
CA VAL A 11 -9.35 -0.16 2.28
C VAL A 11 -10.28 -1.20 2.87
N GLU A 12 -10.27 -2.40 2.30
CA GLU A 12 -11.02 -3.53 2.85
C GLU A 12 -10.09 -4.41 3.69
N ILE A 13 -10.41 -4.55 4.97
CA ILE A 13 -9.77 -5.53 5.84
C ILE A 13 -10.59 -6.83 5.74
N VAL A 14 -10.03 -7.82 5.07
CA VAL A 14 -10.67 -9.13 4.88
C VAL A 14 -10.23 -10.09 5.99
N LEU A 15 -11.16 -10.45 6.86
CA LEU A 15 -10.93 -11.42 7.93
C LEU A 15 -11.31 -12.83 7.45
N TYR A 16 -10.42 -13.79 7.68
CA TYR A 16 -10.67 -15.20 7.40
C TYR A 16 -10.83 -15.98 8.71
N GLN A 17 -11.76 -16.94 8.74
CA GLN A 17 -11.98 -17.79 9.91
C GLN A 17 -10.77 -18.68 10.24
N LYS A 18 -10.04 -19.12 9.21
CA LYS A 18 -8.77 -19.83 9.35
C LYS A 18 -7.65 -18.87 8.99
N PRO A 19 -6.54 -18.84 9.74
CA PRO A 19 -5.38 -18.06 9.34
C PRO A 19 -4.91 -18.53 7.97
N ARG A 20 -4.59 -17.58 7.08
CA ARG A 20 -3.82 -17.89 5.87
C ARG A 20 -2.42 -18.32 6.27
N ASP A 21 -1.79 -19.12 5.42
CA ASP A 21 -0.35 -19.33 5.52
C ASP A 21 0.33 -18.01 5.12
N ILE A 22 0.76 -17.27 6.14
CA ILE A 22 1.35 -15.95 6.01
C ILE A 22 2.81 -16.12 6.40
N ALA A 23 3.73 -15.84 5.46
CA ALA A 23 5.11 -15.61 5.81
C ALA A 23 5.15 -14.41 6.76
N ARG A 24 5.29 -14.68 8.05
CA ARG A 24 5.50 -13.63 9.04
C ARG A 24 6.98 -13.30 9.01
N SER A 25 7.30 -12.03 8.83
CA SER A 25 8.66 -11.57 9.04
C SER A 25 9.10 -11.97 10.45
N THR A 26 10.25 -12.62 10.53
CA THR A 26 10.95 -12.84 11.81
C THR A 26 11.73 -11.59 12.23
N GLU A 27 11.82 -10.60 11.34
CA GLU A 27 12.46 -9.34 11.61
C GLU A 27 11.51 -8.48 12.46
N GLY A 28 12.04 -7.69 13.39
CA GLY A 28 11.24 -6.79 14.25
C GLY A 28 10.57 -5.63 13.51
N LYS A 29 10.49 -5.71 12.18
CA LYS A 29 10.00 -4.68 11.26
C LYS A 29 9.11 -5.33 10.20
N LEU A 30 8.04 -4.64 9.83
CA LEU A 30 7.22 -5.03 8.67
C LEU A 30 7.93 -4.53 7.41
N LEU A 31 8.37 -5.43 6.53
CA LEU A 31 8.92 -5.04 5.24
C LEU A 31 7.81 -4.96 4.19
N PHE A 32 8.06 -4.22 3.12
CA PHE A 32 7.09 -4.08 2.06
C PHE A 32 6.77 -5.43 1.39
N ARG A 33 7.75 -6.33 1.22
CA ARG A 33 7.53 -7.69 0.70
C ARG A 33 6.52 -8.50 1.52
N ASP A 34 6.44 -8.23 2.82
CA ASP A 34 5.52 -8.91 3.73
C ASP A 34 4.12 -8.31 3.63
N LEU A 35 4.00 -7.03 3.27
CA LEU A 35 2.73 -6.34 3.11
C LEU A 35 2.13 -6.52 1.71
N LYS A 36 2.96 -6.44 0.67
CA LYS A 36 2.58 -6.36 -0.75
C LYS A 36 1.53 -7.42 -1.11
N PRO A 37 1.68 -8.73 -0.78
CA PRO A 37 0.69 -9.75 -1.15
C PRO A 37 -0.73 -9.50 -0.61
N TYR A 38 -0.88 -8.69 0.45
CA TYR A 38 -2.16 -8.38 1.10
C TYR A 38 -2.83 -7.10 0.59
N LEU A 39 -2.14 -6.32 -0.25
CA LEU A 39 -2.76 -5.20 -0.95
C LEU A 39 -3.84 -5.71 -1.90
N GLN A 40 -4.92 -4.94 -2.03
CA GLN A 40 -5.95 -5.22 -3.03
C GLN A 40 -5.32 -5.26 -4.44
N ILE A 41 -5.83 -6.11 -5.33
CA ILE A 41 -5.27 -6.23 -6.68
C ILE A 41 -5.49 -4.92 -7.47
N PHE A 42 -6.63 -4.27 -7.23
CA PHE A 42 -7.02 -3.02 -7.85
C PHE A 42 -7.25 -1.97 -6.76
N GLY A 43 -6.56 -0.85 -6.87
CA GLY A 43 -6.60 0.24 -5.90
C GLY A 43 -5.43 1.14 -6.23
N TYR A 44 -5.63 2.44 -6.34
CA TYR A 44 -4.48 3.31 -6.62
C TYR A 44 -3.61 3.36 -5.37
N PHE A 45 -2.35 2.99 -5.52
CA PHE A 45 -1.34 2.97 -4.47
C PHE A 45 -0.36 4.11 -4.71
N SER A 46 0.00 4.84 -3.67
CA SER A 46 1.23 5.62 -3.65
C SER A 46 2.23 4.95 -2.74
N VAL A 47 3.42 4.70 -3.24
CA VAL A 47 4.55 4.26 -2.42
C VAL A 47 5.46 5.47 -2.23
N VAL A 48 5.62 5.91 -0.99
CA VAL A 48 6.34 7.13 -0.61
C VAL A 48 7.58 6.78 0.19
N ASP A 49 8.71 7.31 -0.23
CA ASP A 49 9.94 7.32 0.54
C ASP A 49 9.92 8.50 1.52
N ARG A 50 9.87 8.20 2.83
CA ARG A 50 9.83 9.22 3.88
C ARG A 50 11.11 10.05 3.96
N ASP A 51 12.26 9.48 3.59
CA ASP A 51 13.56 10.11 3.81
C ASP A 51 13.76 11.32 2.88
N ASN A 52 13.12 11.31 1.70
CA ASN A 52 13.21 12.38 0.70
C ASN A 52 11.83 12.87 0.19
N TRP A 53 10.73 12.33 0.73
CA TRP A 53 9.36 12.62 0.32
C TRP A 53 9.04 12.38 -1.16
N SER A 54 9.85 11.57 -1.85
CA SER A 54 9.53 11.12 -3.20
C SER A 54 8.46 10.04 -3.16
N GLY A 55 7.61 9.99 -4.19
CA GLY A 55 6.56 8.99 -4.27
C GLY A 55 6.20 8.63 -5.70
N GLU A 56 5.81 7.38 -5.91
CA GLU A 56 5.33 6.86 -7.18
C GLU A 56 3.92 6.29 -7.01
N MET A 57 3.08 6.45 -8.03
CA MET A 57 1.71 5.96 -8.02
C MET A 57 1.55 4.76 -8.96
N TYR A 58 0.86 3.73 -8.48
CA TYR A 58 0.61 2.47 -9.18
C TYR A 58 -0.88 2.14 -9.15
N LYS A 59 -1.41 1.62 -10.25
CA LYS A 59 -2.83 1.23 -10.33
C LYS A 59 -3.07 -0.21 -9.87
N TYR A 60 -2.09 -1.07 -10.09
CA TYR A 60 -2.13 -2.48 -9.73
C TYR A 60 -1.00 -2.78 -8.77
N ARG A 61 -1.26 -3.63 -7.78
CA ARG A 61 -0.24 -4.09 -6.84
C ARG A 61 0.98 -4.68 -7.54
N ASP A 62 0.74 -5.45 -8.60
CA ASP A 62 1.77 -6.20 -9.31
C ASP A 62 2.71 -5.27 -10.14
N ASP A 63 2.30 -4.02 -10.39
CA ASP A 63 3.15 -3.02 -11.03
C ASP A 63 4.15 -2.38 -10.05
N ILE A 64 3.95 -2.55 -8.75
CA ILE A 64 4.84 -1.98 -7.73
C ILE A 64 6.19 -2.70 -7.81
N PRO A 65 7.30 -2.01 -8.11
CA PRO A 65 8.59 -2.64 -8.34
C PRO A 65 9.18 -3.26 -7.07
N GLU A 66 9.93 -4.34 -7.25
CA GLU A 66 10.60 -5.08 -6.17
C GLU A 66 11.68 -4.25 -5.45
N LYS A 67 12.08 -3.10 -5.99
CA LYS A 67 13.02 -2.17 -5.33
C LYS A 67 12.55 -1.72 -3.93
N TYR A 68 11.25 -1.84 -3.66
CA TYR A 68 10.67 -1.50 -2.37
C TYR A 68 10.60 -2.69 -1.40
N ASP A 69 10.81 -3.92 -1.85
CA ASP A 69 10.47 -5.14 -1.10
C ASP A 69 11.17 -5.24 0.26
N ASP A 70 12.44 -4.85 0.33
CA ASP A 70 13.23 -4.88 1.57
C ASP A 70 13.17 -3.57 2.38
N ARG A 71 12.31 -2.62 1.97
CA ARG A 71 12.12 -1.35 2.68
C ARG A 71 11.15 -1.54 3.86
N PRO A 72 11.47 -1.03 5.05
CA PRO A 72 10.53 -1.06 6.17
C PRO A 72 9.31 -0.17 5.92
N VAL A 73 8.13 -0.68 6.26
CA VAL A 73 6.88 0.06 6.22
C VAL A 73 6.78 0.92 7.48
N TYR A 74 6.77 2.24 7.29
CA TYR A 74 6.64 3.23 8.35
C TYR A 74 5.18 3.51 8.71
N GLY A 75 4.30 3.57 7.70
CA GLY A 75 2.89 3.90 7.90
C GLY A 75 2.06 3.64 6.66
N MET A 76 0.75 3.57 6.85
CA MET A 76 -0.23 3.42 5.78
C MET A 76 -1.46 4.28 6.06
N GLY A 77 -2.06 4.87 5.03
CA GLY A 77 -3.24 5.72 5.17
C GLY A 77 -3.95 5.97 3.84
N MET A 78 -5.12 6.59 3.90
CA MET A 78 -5.86 7.01 2.71
C MET A 78 -5.71 8.51 2.50
N GLU A 79 -5.38 8.92 1.29
CA GLU A 79 -5.26 10.33 0.90
C GLU A 79 -6.21 10.68 -0.23
N ASP A 80 -6.52 11.98 -0.34
CA ASP A 80 -7.16 12.52 -1.54
C ASP A 80 -6.24 12.41 -2.75
N ASN A 81 -6.81 12.05 -3.88
CA ASN A 81 -6.09 12.04 -5.13
C ASN A 81 -6.13 13.43 -5.75
N HIS A 82 -4.96 14.00 -6.03
CA HIS A 82 -4.86 15.33 -6.64
C HIS A 82 -5.50 15.38 -8.05
N ASP A 83 -5.55 14.24 -8.75
CA ASP A 83 -6.16 14.09 -10.08
C ASP A 83 -7.53 13.38 -10.01
N ALA A 84 -8.35 13.69 -9.00
CA ALA A 84 -9.66 13.08 -8.77
C ALA A 84 -10.65 13.23 -9.96
N ASP A 85 -10.37 14.11 -10.92
CA ASP A 85 -11.16 14.25 -12.14
C ASP A 85 -11.00 13.06 -13.11
N THR A 86 -9.88 12.32 -13.01
CA THR A 86 -9.57 11.17 -13.88
C THR A 86 -9.34 9.87 -13.11
N LEU A 87 -9.09 9.98 -11.81
CA LEU A 87 -8.75 8.87 -10.92
C LEU A 87 -9.74 8.78 -9.75
N PRO A 88 -9.76 7.69 -8.97
CA PRO A 88 -10.58 7.63 -7.77
C PRO A 88 -10.21 8.77 -6.81
N PRO A 89 -11.20 9.36 -6.10
CA PRO A 89 -10.98 10.48 -5.21
C PRO A 89 -10.05 10.14 -4.05
N LYS A 90 -9.92 8.87 -3.68
CA LYS A 90 -9.00 8.41 -2.64
C LYS A 90 -7.99 7.39 -3.16
N ARG A 91 -6.79 7.40 -2.59
CA ARG A 91 -5.72 6.41 -2.86
C ARG A 91 -5.11 5.90 -1.55
N LEU A 92 -4.63 4.66 -1.55
CA LEU A 92 -3.86 4.12 -0.43
C LEU A 92 -2.42 4.61 -0.54
N VAL A 93 -1.90 5.22 0.53
CA VAL A 93 -0.52 5.66 0.62
C VAL A 93 0.22 4.76 1.58
N ILE A 94 1.35 4.22 1.13
CA ILE A 94 2.24 3.35 1.86
C ILE A 94 3.56 4.09 1.99
N VAL A 95 3.93 4.41 3.23
CA VAL A 95 5.13 5.17 3.55
C VAL A 95 6.23 4.20 3.98
N LEU A 96 7.39 4.31 3.35
CA LEU A 96 8.57 3.50 3.59
C LEU A 96 9.68 4.35 4.21
N SER A 97 10.46 3.80 5.13
CA SER A 97 11.53 4.52 5.84
C SER A 97 12.62 3.56 6.28
N GLU A 98 13.89 3.88 6.04
CA GLU A 98 15.00 3.12 6.66
C GLU A 98 15.08 3.36 8.16
N ASN A 99 14.72 4.58 8.57
CA ASN A 99 14.78 5.02 9.95
C ASN A 99 13.59 4.48 10.74
N GLU A 100 13.86 3.97 11.94
CA GLU A 100 12.82 3.61 12.89
C GLU A 100 12.00 4.84 13.28
N LYS A 101 10.77 4.63 13.71
CA LYS A 101 9.97 5.69 14.28
C LYS A 101 10.64 6.09 15.59
N GLU A 102 11.27 7.26 15.63
CA GLU A 102 11.68 7.87 16.90
C GLU A 102 10.42 7.98 17.77
N GLU A 103 10.42 7.27 18.89
CA GLU A 103 9.35 7.36 19.89
C GLU A 103 9.43 8.75 20.53
N SER A 104 8.44 9.59 20.24
CA SER A 104 8.24 10.92 20.81
C SER A 104 7.46 10.86 22.12
#